data_AF-A0A378ATM5-F1
#
_entry.id   AF-A0A378ATM5-F1
#
_cell.length_a   1.000
_cell.length_b   1.000
_cell.length_c   1.000
_cell.angle_alpha   90.00
_cell.angle_beta   90.00
_cell.angle_gamma   90.00
#
_symmetry.space_group_name_H-M   'P 1'
#
loop_
_entity.id
_entity.type
_entity.pdbx_description
1 polymer ?
#
loop_
_entity_poly.entity_id
_entity_poly.type
_entity_poly.pdbx_seq_one_letter_code
_entity_poly.pdbx_strand_id
1 'polypeptide(L)'
;MVGLQAGEHVWTAAIGFLITAVGLPVLTVVALAKVGGGVESLSTPIGKVAGILLAVVCYLAVGPLFATPRTATVSFEVGIAPLTGDGPLPLLIYSVIYFALVILVSLYPGKLLDTVGNFLAPLKIIALIVLAVAAIIWPAGPISDALEAYRTAPFSNGFVNGYLTMDTLGAMVFGIVIVNAARSRGVSEARLLTRYTVWAGLMAGVGLTLLYLALFRLGSDSATLVDQSANGAAILPCLRAAHLRRGGQFPAGGADLHRLPGDGGGPDLRLR
;
A
#
# COMPACT_ATOMS: atom_id res chain seq x y z
N MET A 1 1.84 -6.82 5.77
CA MET A 1 2.74 -7.93 5.36
C MET A 1 4.09 -7.79 6.03
N VAL A 2 4.92 -6.79 5.72
CA VAL A 2 6.26 -6.63 6.34
C VAL A 2 6.19 -6.60 7.88
N GLY A 3 5.25 -5.84 8.48
CA GLY A 3 5.07 -5.83 9.94
C GLY A 3 4.63 -7.18 10.55
N LEU A 4 3.85 -7.96 9.80
CA LEU A 4 3.36 -9.29 10.20
C LEU A 4 4.46 -10.35 10.09
N GLN A 5 5.24 -10.30 9.00
CA GLN A 5 6.22 -11.32 8.63
C GLN A 5 7.59 -11.11 9.28
N ALA A 6 7.91 -9.88 9.67
CA ALA A 6 9.20 -9.56 10.27
C ALA A 6 9.30 -9.90 11.77
N GLY A 7 8.19 -10.19 12.45
CA GLY A 7 8.15 -10.62 13.85
C GLY A 7 9.06 -9.77 14.76
N GLU A 8 9.99 -10.41 15.47
CA GLU A 8 10.96 -9.75 16.35
C GLU A 8 11.91 -8.76 15.64
N HIS A 9 12.12 -8.92 14.33
CA HIS A 9 13.00 -8.06 13.52
C HIS A 9 12.26 -6.92 12.80
N VAL A 10 11.02 -6.62 13.23
CA VAL A 10 10.18 -5.54 12.67
C VAL A 10 10.91 -4.20 12.57
N TRP A 11 11.67 -3.82 13.59
CA TRP A 11 12.37 -2.52 13.59
C TRP A 11 13.46 -2.43 12.52
N THR A 12 14.23 -3.50 12.31
CA THR A 12 15.27 -3.55 11.28
C THR A 12 14.65 -3.55 9.88
N ALA A 13 13.55 -4.28 9.68
CA ALA A 13 12.80 -4.26 8.42
C ALA A 13 12.13 -2.91 8.16
N ALA A 14 11.61 -2.25 9.21
CA ALA A 14 10.99 -0.94 9.12
C ALA A 14 11.99 0.13 8.68
N ILE A 15 13.24 0.11 9.16
CA ILE A 15 14.28 1.05 8.70
C ILE A 15 14.54 0.89 7.20
N GLY A 16 14.75 -0.35 6.73
CA GLY A 16 14.95 -0.61 5.30
C GLY A 16 13.76 -0.13 4.46
N PHE A 17 12.55 -0.42 4.93
CA PHE A 17 11.32 0.01 4.28
C PHE A 17 11.15 1.53 4.24
N LEU A 18 11.40 2.24 5.34
CA LEU A 18 11.23 3.70 5.41
C LEU A 18 12.20 4.44 4.50
N ILE A 19 13.43 3.94 4.36
CA ILE A 19 14.42 4.52 3.43
C ILE A 19 13.88 4.54 2.00
N THR A 20 13.25 3.45 1.55
CA THR A 20 12.75 3.35 0.18
C THR A 20 11.34 3.87 0.01
N ALA A 21 10.43 3.57 0.93
CA ALA A 21 9.02 3.98 0.85
C ALA A 21 8.79 5.46 1.17
N VAL A 22 9.72 6.13 1.86
CA VAL A 22 9.58 7.56 2.22
C VAL A 22 10.78 8.38 1.78
N GLY A 23 12.00 7.90 2.05
CA GLY A 23 13.23 8.62 1.71
C GLY A 23 13.34 8.89 0.21
N LEU A 24 13.20 7.84 -0.62
CA LEU A 24 13.28 8.00 -2.08
C LEU A 24 12.19 8.91 -2.65
N PRO A 25 10.88 8.76 -2.34
CA PRO A 25 9.85 9.68 -2.84
C PRO A 25 10.09 11.14 -2.46
N VAL A 26 10.50 11.41 -1.22
CA VAL A 26 10.81 12.78 -0.77
C VAL A 26 11.99 13.34 -1.55
N LEU A 27 13.05 12.56 -1.73
CA LEU A 27 14.19 12.95 -2.56
C LEU A 27 13.78 13.21 -4.02
N THR A 28 12.90 12.38 -4.58
CA THR A 28 12.36 12.55 -5.93
C THR A 28 11.59 13.86 -6.08
N VAL A 29 10.70 14.19 -5.13
CA VAL A 29 9.96 15.47 -5.13
C VAL A 29 10.91 16.66 -5.02
N VAL A 30 11.90 16.59 -4.12
CA VAL A 30 12.92 17.64 -3.96
C VAL A 30 13.73 17.82 -5.24
N ALA A 31 14.16 16.71 -5.88
CA ALA A 31 14.91 16.76 -7.12
C ALA A 31 14.08 17.36 -8.25
N LEU A 32 12.82 16.94 -8.40
CA LEU A 32 11.88 17.48 -9.37
C LEU A 32 11.62 18.98 -9.18
N ALA A 33 11.46 19.42 -7.94
CA ALA A 33 11.29 20.84 -7.62
C ALA A 33 12.50 21.67 -8.08
N LYS A 34 13.73 21.13 -7.93
CA LYS A 34 14.97 21.79 -8.37
C LYS A 34 15.11 21.86 -9.89
N VAL A 35 14.63 20.85 -10.63
CA VAL A 35 14.76 20.76 -12.10
C VAL A 35 13.54 21.29 -12.86
N GLY A 36 12.49 21.74 -12.16
CA GLY A 36 11.31 22.36 -12.78
C GLY A 36 10.13 21.41 -13.06
N GLY A 37 10.14 20.20 -12.50
CA GLY A 37 8.95 19.35 -12.36
C GLY A 37 8.77 18.22 -13.36
N GLY A 38 9.53 18.17 -14.47
CA GLY A 38 9.42 17.10 -15.46
C GLY A 38 10.32 15.90 -15.18
N VAL A 39 9.83 14.68 -15.41
CA VAL A 39 10.67 13.46 -15.48
C VAL A 39 11.76 13.62 -16.54
N GLU A 40 11.39 14.22 -17.67
CA GLU A 40 12.33 14.58 -18.74
C GLU A 40 13.42 15.51 -18.22
N SER A 41 13.05 16.56 -17.47
CA SER A 41 14.00 17.51 -16.87
C SER A 41 14.90 16.86 -15.82
N LEU A 42 14.40 15.88 -15.07
CA LEU A 42 15.19 15.09 -14.11
C LEU A 42 16.22 14.19 -14.81
N SER A 43 15.85 13.65 -15.97
CA SER A 43 16.66 12.70 -16.75
C SER A 43 17.60 13.35 -17.77
N THR A 44 17.56 14.69 -17.92
CA THR A 44 18.46 15.46 -18.81
C THR A 44 19.94 15.07 -18.70
N PRO A 45 20.52 14.82 -17.50
CA PRO A 45 21.93 14.42 -17.36
C PRO A 45 22.27 13.05 -17.94
N ILE A 46 21.28 12.16 -18.08
CA ILE A 46 21.44 10.78 -18.57
C ILE A 46 21.25 10.72 -20.10
N GLY A 47 20.72 11.79 -20.70
CA GLY A 47 20.47 11.92 -22.12
C GLY A 47 18.99 11.72 -22.49
N LYS A 48 18.57 12.39 -23.57
CA LYS A 48 17.15 12.49 -23.99
C LYS A 48 16.50 11.13 -24.25
N VAL A 49 17.23 10.18 -24.83
CA VAL A 49 16.71 8.83 -25.14
C VAL A 49 16.48 8.02 -23.87
N ALA A 50 17.44 8.01 -22.94
CA ALA A 50 17.31 7.32 -21.66
C ALA A 50 16.19 7.93 -20.80
N GLY A 51 16.03 9.26 -20.85
CA GLY A 51 14.96 9.96 -20.16
C GLY A 51 13.56 9.62 -20.64
N ILE A 52 13.36 9.59 -21.97
CA ILE A 52 12.08 9.19 -22.57
C ILE A 52 11.78 7.72 -22.23
N LEU A 53 12.78 6.83 -22.34
CA LEU A 53 12.60 5.42 -21.99
C LEU A 53 12.19 5.25 -20.52
N LEU A 54 12.88 5.94 -19.60
CA LEU A 54 12.54 5.93 -18.18
C LEU A 54 11.12 6.45 -17.94
N ALA A 55 10.74 7.56 -18.58
CA ALA A 55 9.40 8.12 -18.46
C ALA A 55 8.34 7.12 -18.95
N VAL A 56 8.52 6.52 -20.13
CA VAL A 56 7.60 5.51 -20.67
C VAL A 56 7.45 4.33 -19.72
N VAL A 57 8.55 3.79 -19.21
CA VAL A 57 8.52 2.67 -18.24
C VAL A 57 7.78 3.07 -16.96
N CYS A 58 8.04 4.27 -16.43
CA CYS A 58 7.37 4.77 -15.22
C CYS A 58 5.87 4.96 -15.44
N TYR A 59 5.45 5.57 -16.56
CA TYR A 59 4.04 5.77 -16.90
C TYR A 59 3.32 4.44 -17.11
N LEU A 60 3.96 3.47 -17.77
CA LEU A 60 3.39 2.12 -17.95
C LEU A 60 3.29 1.36 -16.62
N ALA A 61 4.30 1.49 -15.75
CA ALA A 61 4.29 0.81 -14.45
C ALA A 61 3.25 1.39 -13.49
N VAL A 62 3.14 2.72 -13.40
CA VAL A 62 2.17 3.40 -12.55
C VAL A 62 0.75 3.26 -13.09
N GLY A 63 0.57 3.30 -14.42
CA GLY A 63 -0.74 3.14 -15.03
C GLY A 63 -1.14 1.68 -15.17
N PRO A 64 -1.06 1.10 -16.37
CA PRO A 64 -1.70 -0.19 -16.69
C PRO A 64 -1.01 -1.43 -16.12
N LEU A 65 0.31 -1.43 -15.93
CA LEU A 65 1.04 -2.69 -15.72
C LEU A 65 1.10 -3.14 -14.26
N PHE A 66 1.23 -2.22 -13.30
CA PHE A 66 1.47 -2.63 -11.91
C PHE A 66 0.58 -1.92 -10.89
N ALA A 67 0.63 -0.58 -10.79
CA ALA A 67 -0.02 0.07 -9.66
C ALA A 67 -1.55 0.01 -9.75
N THR A 68 -2.15 0.25 -10.92
CA THR A 68 -3.61 0.18 -11.09
C THR A 68 -4.18 -1.23 -10.91
N PRO A 69 -3.60 -2.29 -11.50
CA PRO A 69 -4.05 -3.65 -11.22
C PRO A 69 -3.93 -4.02 -9.74
N ARG A 70 -2.83 -3.61 -9.07
CA ARG A 70 -2.63 -3.88 -7.65
C ARG A 70 -3.66 -3.19 -6.75
N THR A 71 -4.04 -1.95 -7.03
CA THR A 71 -5.07 -1.26 -6.23
C THR A 71 -6.45 -1.87 -6.43
N ALA A 72 -6.75 -2.36 -7.63
CA ALA A 72 -7.98 -3.10 -7.91
C ALA A 72 -8.04 -4.40 -7.10
N THR A 73 -6.99 -5.23 -7.13
CA THR A 73 -6.96 -6.49 -6.38
C THR A 73 -7.04 -6.27 -4.87
N VAL A 74 -6.31 -5.29 -4.33
CA VAL A 74 -6.38 -4.96 -2.90
C VAL A 74 -7.77 -4.46 -2.50
N SER A 75 -8.43 -3.67 -3.35
CA SER A 75 -9.78 -3.16 -3.10
C SER A 75 -10.82 -4.28 -3.13
N PHE A 76 -10.64 -5.28 -4.00
CA PHE A 76 -11.44 -6.51 -3.99
C PHE A 76 -11.23 -7.30 -2.69
N GLU A 77 -9.99 -7.59 -2.33
CA GLU A 77 -9.64 -8.40 -1.15
C GLU A 77 -10.14 -7.77 0.16
N VAL A 78 -10.05 -6.45 0.32
CA VAL A 78 -10.51 -5.76 1.54
C VAL A 78 -12.02 -5.55 1.55
N GLY A 79 -12.62 -5.24 0.40
CA GLY A 79 -13.99 -4.74 0.33
C GLY A 79 -15.04 -5.80 0.02
N ILE A 80 -14.77 -6.69 -0.95
CA ILE A 80 -15.78 -7.56 -1.55
C ILE A 80 -15.50 -9.03 -1.27
N ALA A 81 -14.24 -9.46 -1.24
CA ALA A 81 -13.87 -10.84 -0.93
C ALA A 81 -14.51 -11.36 0.37
N PRO A 82 -14.63 -10.59 1.47
CA PRO A 82 -15.31 -11.05 2.69
C PRO A 82 -16.81 -11.29 2.52
N LEU A 83 -17.44 -10.74 1.47
CA LEU A 83 -18.87 -10.84 1.19
C LEU A 83 -19.20 -11.88 0.11
N THR A 84 -18.30 -12.10 -0.85
CA THR A 84 -18.56 -12.94 -2.04
C THR A 84 -17.68 -14.19 -2.14
N GLY A 85 -16.66 -14.32 -1.31
CA GLY A 85 -15.65 -15.39 -1.36
C GLY A 85 -14.50 -15.12 -2.36
N ASP A 86 -13.36 -15.78 -2.13
CA ASP A 86 -12.09 -15.61 -2.87
C ASP A 86 -12.03 -16.37 -4.21
N GLY A 87 -13.16 -16.42 -4.93
CA GLY A 87 -13.21 -17.13 -6.22
C GLY A 87 -12.57 -16.34 -7.38
N PRO A 88 -11.99 -17.02 -8.38
CA PRO A 88 -11.47 -16.36 -9.59
C PRO A 88 -12.57 -15.66 -10.40
N LEU A 89 -13.81 -16.15 -10.32
CA LEU A 89 -14.97 -15.58 -11.01
C LEU A 89 -15.45 -14.25 -10.38
N PRO A 90 -15.66 -14.13 -9.05
CA PRO A 90 -15.88 -12.85 -8.37
C PRO A 90 -14.81 -11.79 -8.67
N LEU A 91 -13.52 -12.19 -8.66
CA LEU A 91 -12.41 -11.28 -8.94
C LEU A 91 -12.45 -10.76 -10.39
N LEU A 92 -12.79 -11.61 -11.35
CA LEU A 92 -12.92 -11.21 -12.76
C LEU A 92 -14.09 -10.22 -12.95
N ILE A 93 -15.26 -10.52 -12.38
CA ILE A 93 -16.43 -9.63 -12.46
C ILE A 93 -16.12 -8.27 -11.82
N TYR A 94 -15.52 -8.27 -10.63
CA TYR A 94 -15.13 -7.04 -9.96
C TYR A 94 -14.13 -6.23 -10.78
N SER A 95 -13.10 -6.89 -11.33
CA SER A 95 -12.08 -6.22 -12.13
C SER A 95 -12.67 -5.57 -13.38
N VAL A 96 -13.58 -6.27 -14.08
CA VAL A 96 -14.29 -5.71 -15.24
C VAL A 96 -15.09 -4.47 -14.87
N ILE A 97 -15.85 -4.52 -13.77
CA ILE A 97 -16.63 -3.36 -13.29
C ILE A 97 -15.71 -2.22 -12.86
N TYR A 98 -14.65 -2.52 -12.10
CA TYR A 98 -13.68 -1.54 -11.62
C TYR A 98 -13.02 -0.81 -12.78
N PHE A 99 -12.49 -1.53 -13.78
CA PHE A 99 -11.86 -0.91 -14.95
C PHE A 99 -12.87 -0.19 -15.85
N ALA A 100 -14.10 -0.68 -15.99
CA ALA A 100 -15.15 0.04 -16.71
C ALA A 100 -15.46 1.40 -16.06
N LEU A 101 -15.57 1.44 -14.72
CA LEU A 101 -15.74 2.70 -13.99
C LEU A 101 -14.51 3.60 -14.13
N VAL A 102 -13.30 3.06 -14.01
CA VAL A 102 -12.06 3.83 -14.21
C VAL A 102 -12.02 4.45 -15.61
N ILE A 103 -12.40 3.72 -16.66
CA ILE A 103 -12.47 4.23 -18.03
C ILE A 103 -13.53 5.35 -18.13
N LEU A 104 -14.74 5.11 -17.61
CA LEU A 104 -15.83 6.08 -17.64
C LEU A 104 -15.42 7.40 -16.96
N VAL A 105 -14.77 7.30 -15.82
CA VAL A 105 -14.28 8.43 -15.05
C VAL A 105 -13.13 9.13 -15.80
N SER A 106 -12.19 8.37 -16.36
CA SER A 106 -11.03 8.89 -17.11
C SER A 106 -11.40 9.68 -18.37
N LEU A 107 -12.59 9.45 -18.93
CA LEU A 107 -13.13 10.22 -20.06
C LEU A 107 -13.45 11.69 -19.69
N TYR A 108 -13.45 12.06 -18.40
CA TYR A 108 -13.70 13.43 -17.91
C TYR A 108 -12.50 14.02 -17.12
N PRO A 109 -11.32 14.18 -17.72
CA PRO A 109 -10.07 14.51 -17.02
C PRO A 109 -10.03 15.91 -16.39
N GLY A 110 -10.71 16.88 -16.99
CA GLY A 110 -10.56 18.30 -16.64
C GLY A 110 -11.05 18.68 -15.23
N LYS A 111 -11.96 17.92 -14.63
CA LYS A 111 -12.42 18.13 -13.24
C LYS A 111 -11.91 17.07 -12.27
N LEU A 112 -11.28 16.02 -12.78
CA LEU A 112 -10.86 14.88 -11.97
C LEU A 112 -9.78 15.28 -10.98
N LEU A 113 -8.67 15.86 -11.45
CA LEU A 113 -7.53 16.16 -10.59
C LEU A 113 -7.86 17.13 -9.46
N ASP A 114 -8.66 18.16 -9.75
CA ASP A 114 -9.06 19.16 -8.74
C ASP A 114 -10.13 18.62 -7.77
N THR A 115 -11.13 17.90 -8.27
CA THR A 115 -12.22 17.38 -7.42
C THR A 115 -11.76 16.18 -6.59
N VAL A 116 -11.05 15.25 -7.23
CA VAL A 116 -10.53 14.04 -6.59
C VAL A 116 -9.37 14.37 -5.67
N GLY A 117 -8.47 15.27 -6.07
CA GLY A 117 -7.38 15.72 -5.20
C GLY A 117 -7.91 16.40 -3.94
N ASN A 118 -8.87 17.31 -4.07
CA ASN A 118 -9.41 18.05 -2.93
C ASN A 118 -10.30 17.21 -2.01
N PHE A 119 -10.93 16.13 -2.50
CA PHE A 119 -11.76 15.24 -1.68
C PHE A 119 -11.03 13.99 -1.19
N LEU A 120 -10.28 13.30 -2.05
CA LEU A 120 -9.55 12.09 -1.68
C LEU A 120 -8.35 12.39 -0.79
N ALA A 121 -7.64 13.51 -0.96
CA ALA A 121 -6.52 13.82 -0.08
C ALA A 121 -6.93 13.94 1.40
N PRO A 122 -7.93 14.76 1.78
CA PRO A 122 -8.36 14.84 3.18
C PRO A 122 -8.99 13.53 3.65
N LEU A 123 -9.77 12.83 2.81
CA LEU A 123 -10.32 11.53 3.16
C LEU A 123 -9.22 10.51 3.49
N LYS A 124 -8.16 10.45 2.68
CA LYS A 124 -7.00 9.59 2.93
C LYS A 124 -6.36 9.96 4.26
N ILE A 125 -6.07 11.24 4.52
CA ILE A 125 -5.45 11.66 5.78
C ILE A 125 -6.31 11.29 6.99
N ILE A 126 -7.63 11.49 6.93
CA ILE A 126 -8.54 11.09 8.02
C ILE A 126 -8.51 9.58 8.23
N ALA A 127 -8.63 8.80 7.15
CA ALA A 127 -8.59 7.34 7.24
C ALA A 127 -7.26 6.84 7.83
N LEU A 128 -6.15 7.49 7.46
CA LEU A 128 -4.81 7.19 7.97
C LEU A 128 -4.67 7.54 9.46
N ILE A 129 -5.23 8.66 9.92
CA ILE A 129 -5.26 9.04 11.34
C ILE A 129 -6.08 8.02 12.14
N VAL A 130 -7.28 7.66 11.67
CA VAL A 130 -8.13 6.67 12.33
C VAL A 130 -7.40 5.33 12.44
N LEU A 131 -6.73 4.90 11.37
CA LEU A 131 -5.96 3.65 11.35
C LEU A 131 -4.75 3.70 12.30
N ALA A 132 -4.04 4.83 12.37
CA ALA A 132 -2.93 5.01 13.29
C ALA A 132 -3.38 5.01 14.76
N VAL A 133 -4.53 5.64 15.06
CA VAL A 133 -5.12 5.63 16.40
C VAL A 133 -5.59 4.22 16.76
N ALA A 134 -6.24 3.51 15.84
CA ALA A 134 -6.65 2.12 16.04
C ALA A 134 -5.45 1.19 16.32
N ALA A 135 -4.33 1.40 15.62
CA ALA A 135 -3.08 0.67 15.84
C ALA A 135 -2.50 0.87 17.26
N ILE A 136 -2.64 2.07 17.84
CA ILE A 136 -2.09 2.39 19.17
C ILE A 136 -3.01 1.89 20.28
N ILE A 137 -4.32 2.03 20.12
CA ILE A 137 -5.31 1.70 21.16
C ILE A 137 -5.52 0.18 21.25
N TRP A 138 -5.34 -0.56 20.17
CA TRP A 138 -5.72 -1.98 20.10
C TRP A 138 -4.55 -2.92 19.77
N PRO A 139 -3.60 -3.14 20.71
CA PRO A 139 -2.58 -4.16 20.55
C PRO A 139 -3.25 -5.53 20.54
N ALA A 140 -3.28 -6.15 19.37
CA ALA A 140 -3.60 -7.56 19.23
C ALA A 140 -2.36 -8.36 19.68
N GLY A 141 -2.50 -9.20 20.70
CA GLY A 141 -1.59 -10.31 21.04
C GLY A 141 -0.07 -10.10 21.19
N PRO A 142 0.66 -11.15 21.60
CA PRO A 142 2.12 -11.20 21.56
C PRO A 142 2.68 -11.26 20.13
N ILE A 143 3.91 -10.76 19.97
CA ILE A 143 4.68 -10.76 18.72
C ILE A 143 4.85 -12.21 18.23
N SER A 144 4.58 -12.47 16.95
CA SER A 144 4.76 -13.79 16.34
C SER A 144 6.19 -13.99 15.82
N ASP A 145 6.58 -15.26 15.67
CA ASP A 145 7.87 -15.68 15.13
C ASP A 145 8.11 -15.15 13.70
N ALA A 146 9.27 -14.54 13.45
CA ALA A 146 9.58 -14.01 12.12
C ALA A 146 9.70 -15.14 11.07
N LEU A 147 9.23 -14.89 9.83
CA LEU A 147 9.47 -15.79 8.69
C LEU A 147 10.97 -15.92 8.38
N GLU A 148 11.40 -17.06 7.84
CA GLU A 148 12.82 -17.35 7.55
C GLU A 148 13.51 -16.28 6.66
N ALA A 149 12.77 -15.71 5.71
CA ALA A 149 13.25 -14.60 4.87
C ALA A 149 13.58 -13.32 5.67
N TYR A 150 12.81 -13.03 6.73
CA TYR A 150 13.05 -11.90 7.62
C TYR A 150 14.01 -12.23 8.78
N ARG A 151 14.25 -13.51 9.09
CA ARG A 151 15.30 -13.94 10.02
C ARG A 151 16.70 -13.80 9.42
N THR A 152 16.84 -14.05 8.12
CA THR A 152 18.14 -14.01 7.42
C THR A 152 18.52 -12.63 6.88
N ALA A 153 17.55 -11.87 6.34
CA ALA A 153 17.80 -10.56 5.77
C ALA A 153 16.64 -9.57 5.99
N PRO A 154 16.37 -9.16 7.25
CA PRO A 154 15.24 -8.28 7.58
C PRO A 154 15.34 -6.91 6.90
N PHE A 155 16.54 -6.33 6.85
CA PHE A 155 16.78 -5.02 6.22
C PHE A 155 16.52 -5.06 4.71
N SER A 156 17.11 -6.02 4.00
CA SER A 156 16.98 -6.13 2.54
C SER A 156 15.54 -6.39 2.11
N ASN A 157 14.84 -7.28 2.84
CA ASN A 157 13.42 -7.51 2.57
C ASN A 157 12.58 -6.27 2.86
N GLY A 158 12.84 -5.55 3.95
CA GLY A 158 12.21 -4.25 4.21
C GLY A 158 12.43 -3.25 3.08
N PHE A 159 13.68 -3.10 2.64
CA PHE A 159 14.11 -2.21 1.56
C PHE A 159 13.39 -2.48 0.23
N VAL A 160 13.36 -3.75 -0.21
CA VAL A 160 12.67 -4.14 -1.45
C VAL A 160 11.17 -3.91 -1.34
N ASN A 161 10.55 -4.28 -0.23
CA ASN A 161 9.11 -4.07 -0.03
C ASN A 161 8.73 -2.59 0.00
N GLY A 162 9.61 -1.73 0.53
CA GLY A 162 9.40 -0.29 0.48
C GLY A 162 9.52 0.28 -0.93
N TYR A 163 10.43 -0.24 -1.76
CA TYR A 163 10.48 0.13 -3.19
C TYR A 163 9.21 -0.28 -3.94
N LEU A 164 8.67 -1.46 -3.60
CA LEU A 164 7.43 -1.96 -4.16
C LEU A 164 6.21 -1.13 -3.77
N THR A 165 6.26 -0.15 -2.86
CA THR A 165 5.11 0.76 -2.63
C THR A 165 4.82 1.64 -3.85
N MET A 166 5.79 1.77 -4.76
CA MET A 166 5.72 2.59 -5.97
C MET A 166 5.54 4.09 -5.71
N ASP A 167 5.71 4.55 -4.46
CA ASP A 167 5.60 5.96 -4.11
C ASP A 167 6.66 6.81 -4.84
N THR A 168 7.85 6.26 -5.08
CA THR A 168 8.93 6.95 -5.81
C THR A 168 8.60 7.12 -7.28
N LEU A 169 8.09 6.06 -7.92
CA LEU A 169 7.67 6.10 -9.33
C LEU A 169 6.46 7.03 -9.50
N GLY A 170 5.52 7.00 -8.55
CA GLY A 170 4.40 7.93 -8.49
C GLY A 170 4.86 9.39 -8.34
N ALA A 171 5.78 9.67 -7.41
CA ALA A 171 6.35 11.01 -7.22
C ALA A 171 7.06 11.51 -8.48
N MET A 172 7.72 10.61 -9.22
CA MET A 172 8.36 10.94 -10.50
C MET A 172 7.30 11.34 -11.54
N VAL A 173 6.30 10.49 -11.76
CA VAL A 173 5.23 10.68 -12.76
C VAL A 173 4.34 11.89 -12.45
N PHE A 174 3.88 12.03 -11.20
CA PHE A 174 3.00 13.10 -10.77
C PHE A 174 3.75 14.38 -10.36
N GLY A 175 5.09 14.35 -10.38
CA GLY A 175 5.93 15.49 -10.03
C GLY A 175 5.59 16.77 -10.77
N ILE A 176 5.29 16.65 -12.07
CA ILE A 176 4.95 17.79 -12.92
C ILE A 176 3.62 18.42 -12.51
N VAL A 177 2.66 17.61 -12.06
CA VAL A 177 1.36 18.07 -11.56
C VAL A 177 1.57 18.85 -10.26
N ILE A 178 2.41 18.35 -9.34
CA ILE A 178 2.72 19.04 -8.08
C ILE A 178 3.38 20.39 -8.34
N VAL A 179 4.39 20.44 -9.22
CA VAL A 179 5.10 21.68 -9.55
C VAL A 179 4.18 22.67 -10.27
N ASN A 180 3.35 22.20 -11.21
CA ASN A 180 2.38 23.05 -11.90
C ASN A 180 1.28 23.57 -10.96
N ALA A 181 0.83 22.76 -10.01
CA ALA A 181 -0.13 23.18 -8.98
C ALA A 181 0.46 24.24 -8.03
N ALA A 182 1.76 24.17 -7.74
CA ALA A 182 2.43 25.21 -6.96
C ALA A 182 2.63 26.50 -7.77
N ARG A 183 2.91 26.41 -9.07
CA ARG A 183 2.98 27.58 -9.98
C ARG A 183 1.63 28.25 -10.16
N SER A 184 0.54 27.49 -10.30
CA SER A 184 -0.81 28.03 -10.50
C SER A 184 -1.31 28.84 -9.30
N ARG A 185 -0.73 28.64 -8.11
CA ARG A 185 -1.00 29.44 -6.90
C ARG A 185 -0.19 30.74 -6.79
N GLY A 186 0.43 31.18 -7.89
CA GLY A 186 1.13 32.47 -7.97
C GLY A 186 2.60 32.44 -7.55
N VAL A 187 3.18 31.26 -7.29
CA VAL A 187 4.62 31.13 -7.00
C VAL A 187 5.40 31.10 -8.32
N SER A 188 5.69 32.29 -8.85
CA SER A 188 6.43 32.47 -10.11
C SER A 188 7.95 32.37 -9.94
N GLU A 189 8.47 32.65 -8.74
CA GLU A 189 9.90 32.63 -8.48
C GLU A 189 10.40 31.20 -8.22
N ALA A 190 11.29 30.70 -9.08
CA ALA A 190 11.81 29.33 -9.04
C ALA A 190 12.46 28.96 -7.68
N ARG A 191 13.09 29.94 -7.01
CA ARG A 191 13.70 29.75 -5.69
C ARG A 191 12.66 29.54 -4.59
N LEU A 192 11.56 30.29 -4.64
CA LEU A 192 10.44 30.14 -3.70
C LEU A 192 9.65 28.85 -3.98
N LEU A 193 9.43 28.54 -5.25
CA LEU A 193 8.79 27.30 -5.70
C LEU A 193 9.53 26.06 -5.19
N THR A 194 10.85 26.05 -5.36
CA THR A 194 11.70 24.96 -4.87
C THR A 194 11.63 24.88 -3.36
N ARG A 195 11.77 26.00 -2.65
CA ARG A 195 11.76 26.03 -1.18
C ARG A 195 10.44 25.52 -0.61
N TYR A 196 9.30 25.99 -1.12
CA TYR A 196 7.99 25.55 -0.65
C TYR A 196 7.72 24.09 -0.97
N THR A 197 8.10 23.62 -2.16
CA THR A 197 7.94 22.21 -2.53
C THR A 197 8.81 21.29 -1.67
N VAL A 198 10.02 21.72 -1.32
CA VAL A 198 10.92 21.00 -0.40
C VAL A 198 10.31 20.90 0.99
N TRP A 199 9.85 22.01 1.56
CA TRP A 199 9.21 22.01 2.88
C TRP A 199 7.92 21.18 2.90
N ALA A 200 7.10 21.28 1.85
CA ALA A 200 5.91 20.46 1.69
C ALA A 200 6.26 18.96 1.60
N GLY A 201 7.29 18.61 0.81
CA GLY A 201 7.78 17.23 0.69
C GLY A 201 8.33 16.68 2.00
N LEU A 202 9.08 17.47 2.76
CA LEU A 202 9.57 17.07 4.08
C LEU A 202 8.43 16.88 5.09
N MET A 203 7.46 17.80 5.15
CA MET A 203 6.29 17.65 6.01
C MET A 203 5.47 16.40 5.65
N ALA A 204 5.25 16.15 4.35
CA ALA A 204 4.59 14.94 3.87
C ALA A 204 5.38 13.68 4.23
N GLY A 205 6.71 13.71 4.10
CA GLY A 205 7.61 12.62 4.48
C GLY A 205 7.55 12.26 5.96
N VAL A 206 7.50 13.26 6.85
CA VAL A 206 7.33 13.03 8.29
C VAL A 206 5.97 12.37 8.56
N GLY A 207 4.89 12.88 7.95
CA GLY A 207 3.56 12.28 8.10
C GLY A 207 3.50 10.84 7.60
N LEU A 208 4.11 10.56 6.45
CA LEU A 208 4.17 9.22 5.87
C LEU A 208 5.02 8.26 6.71
N THR A 209 6.12 8.74 7.31
CA THR A 209 6.96 7.97 8.22
C THR A 209 6.18 7.56 9.47
N LEU A 210 5.50 8.51 10.12
CA LEU A 210 4.69 8.25 11.30
C LEU A 210 3.58 7.25 11.00
N LEU A 211 2.95 7.38 9.82
CA LEU A 211 1.95 6.42 9.38
C LEU A 211 2.55 5.02 9.23
N TYR A 212 3.66 4.87 8.50
CA TYR A 212 4.24 3.56 8.29
C TYR A 212 4.67 2.92 9.61
N LEU A 213 5.22 3.68 10.56
CA LEU A 213 5.52 3.18 11.91
C LEU A 213 4.27 2.67 12.63
N ALA A 214 3.14 3.39 12.55
CA ALA A 214 1.87 2.94 13.12
C ALA A 214 1.36 1.65 12.43
N LEU A 215 1.51 1.54 11.11
CA LEU A 215 1.16 0.34 10.34
C LEU A 215 2.06 -0.85 10.65
N PHE A 216 3.36 -0.63 10.86
CA PHE A 216 4.30 -1.66 11.27
C PHE A 216 3.92 -2.25 12.62
N ARG A 217 3.56 -1.38 13.57
CA ARG A 217 3.06 -1.78 14.89
C ARG A 217 1.73 -2.52 14.80
N LEU A 218 0.77 -2.04 14.00
CA LEU A 218 -0.48 -2.77 13.75
C LEU A 218 -0.22 -4.16 13.15
N GLY A 219 0.73 -4.25 12.21
CA GLY A 219 1.11 -5.48 11.55
C GLY A 219 1.78 -6.50 12.48
N SER A 220 2.67 -6.05 13.38
CA SER A 220 3.32 -6.92 14.37
C SER A 220 2.33 -7.49 15.38
N ASP A 221 1.35 -6.68 15.75
CA ASP A 221 0.34 -7.02 16.74
C ASP A 221 -0.73 -7.96 16.12
N SER A 222 -1.04 -7.82 14.83
CA SER A 222 -2.05 -8.67 14.18
C SER A 222 -1.63 -10.13 13.95
N ALA A 223 -0.41 -10.52 14.36
CA ALA A 223 0.20 -11.81 14.06
C ALA A 223 -0.41 -13.02 14.78
N THR A 224 -1.27 -12.80 15.76
CA THR A 224 -2.01 -13.86 16.46
C THR A 224 -3.38 -14.16 15.86
N LEU A 225 -3.87 -13.31 14.93
CA LEU A 225 -5.22 -13.37 14.39
C LEU A 225 -5.26 -13.82 12.91
N VAL A 226 -4.10 -13.84 12.24
CA VAL A 226 -4.00 -14.04 10.80
C VAL A 226 -2.80 -14.93 10.52
N ASP A 227 -3.00 -15.95 9.69
CA ASP A 227 -1.95 -16.86 9.26
C ASP A 227 -0.82 -16.08 8.57
N GLN A 228 0.45 -16.40 8.83
CA GLN A 228 1.60 -15.59 8.36
C GLN A 228 1.74 -15.56 6.82
N SER A 229 1.00 -16.43 6.14
CA SER A 229 0.86 -16.55 4.69
C SER A 229 -0.17 -15.58 4.09
N ALA A 230 -0.96 -14.87 4.90
CA ALA A 230 -2.07 -14.07 4.39
C ALA A 230 -1.64 -12.72 3.79
N ASN A 231 -2.31 -12.31 2.71
CA ASN A 231 -2.14 -11.01 2.09
C ASN A 231 -2.48 -9.87 3.06
N GLY A 232 -1.83 -8.72 2.89
CA GLY A 232 -2.04 -7.53 3.74
C GLY A 232 -3.50 -7.07 3.79
N ALA A 233 -4.29 -7.38 2.76
CA ALA A 233 -5.72 -7.11 2.69
C ALA A 233 -6.57 -8.01 3.60
N ALA A 234 -6.10 -9.19 3.99
CA ALA A 234 -6.79 -10.08 4.92
C ALA A 234 -6.66 -9.62 6.39
N ILE A 235 -5.69 -8.75 6.69
CA ILE A 235 -5.41 -8.29 8.06
C ILE A 235 -6.53 -7.42 8.61
N LEU A 236 -7.05 -6.47 7.82
CA LEU A 236 -8.11 -5.54 8.26
C LEU A 236 -9.46 -6.24 8.50
N PRO A 237 -9.97 -7.11 7.61
CA PRO A 237 -11.17 -7.90 7.85
C PRO A 237 -11.06 -8.80 9.08
N CYS A 238 -9.92 -9.47 9.29
CA CYS A 238 -9.70 -10.30 10.47
C CYS A 238 -9.62 -9.48 11.77
N LEU A 239 -8.96 -8.31 11.76
CA LEU A 239 -8.94 -7.40 12.91
C LEU A 239 -10.35 -6.90 13.27
N ARG A 240 -11.18 -6.58 12.26
CA ARG A 240 -12.60 -6.23 12.46
C ARG A 240 -13.40 -7.40 13.05
N ALA A 241 -13.19 -8.62 12.55
CA ALA A 241 -13.85 -9.82 13.07
C ALA A 241 -13.43 -10.12 14.52
N ALA A 242 -12.15 -9.94 14.86
CA ALA A 242 -11.64 -10.07 16.22
C ALA A 242 -12.21 -9.01 17.17
N HIS A 243 -12.38 -7.77 16.68
CA HIS A 243 -13.03 -6.69 17.44
C HIS A 243 -14.52 -6.99 17.68
N LEU A 244 -15.26 -7.50 16.69
CA LEU A 244 -16.65 -7.96 16.90
C LEU A 244 -16.72 -9.09 17.94
N ARG A 245 -15.77 -10.04 17.92
CA ARG A 245 -15.67 -11.10 18.93
C ARG A 245 -15.40 -10.59 20.36
N ARG A 246 -14.66 -9.49 20.51
CA ARG A 246 -14.38 -8.86 21.83
C ARG A 246 -15.47 -7.91 22.31
N GLY A 247 -16.26 -7.32 21.41
CA GLY A 247 -17.20 -6.23 21.70
C GLY A 247 -18.65 -6.63 22.05
N GLY A 248 -19.07 -7.88 21.82
CA GLY A 248 -20.41 -8.32 22.26
C GLY A 248 -20.98 -9.53 21.52
N GLN A 249 -21.22 -10.60 22.30
CA GLN A 249 -22.34 -11.55 22.19
C GLN A 249 -22.53 -12.32 20.87
N PHE A 250 -21.67 -13.33 20.64
CA PHE A 250 -22.08 -14.56 19.98
C PHE A 250 -21.48 -15.75 20.75
N PRO A 251 -22.30 -16.63 21.36
CA PRO A 251 -21.78 -17.82 22.03
C PRO A 251 -21.17 -18.76 20.99
N ALA A 252 -20.14 -19.49 21.41
CA ALA A 252 -19.50 -20.54 20.63
C ALA A 252 -20.54 -21.55 20.13
N GLY A 253 -20.79 -21.55 18.82
CA GLY A 253 -21.69 -22.49 18.16
C GLY A 253 -21.09 -22.93 16.83
N GLY A 254 -20.35 -24.04 16.88
CA GLY A 254 -20.04 -24.96 15.78
C GLY A 254 -19.90 -24.41 14.38
N ALA A 255 -18.68 -24.06 14.00
CA ALA A 255 -18.22 -24.24 12.62
C ALA A 255 -17.05 -25.22 12.68
N ASP A 256 -17.39 -26.51 12.84
CA ASP A 256 -16.51 -27.59 12.42
C ASP A 256 -16.16 -27.31 10.96
N LEU A 257 -14.89 -26.95 10.74
CA LEU A 257 -14.36 -26.79 9.40
C LEU A 257 -14.39 -28.17 8.76
N HIS A 258 -15.41 -28.35 7.93
CA HIS A 258 -15.72 -29.53 7.17
C HIS A 258 -14.45 -30.16 6.58
N ARG A 259 -14.18 -31.41 7.00
CA ARG A 259 -13.43 -32.39 6.22
C ARG A 259 -13.86 -32.27 4.75
N LEU A 260 -12.87 -32.07 3.89
CA LEU A 260 -12.96 -32.24 2.44
C LEU A 260 -13.53 -33.64 2.12
N PRO A 261 -14.51 -33.77 1.21
CA PRO A 261 -14.98 -35.06 0.74
C PRO A 261 -14.11 -35.49 -0.44
N GLY A 262 -13.36 -36.59 -0.30
CA GLY A 262 -12.60 -37.14 -1.40
C GLY A 262 -11.48 -38.08 -0.97
N ASP A 263 -11.84 -39.24 -0.43
CA ASP A 263 -11.27 -40.50 -0.93
C ASP A 263 -12.11 -41.67 -0.38
N GLY A 264 -12.86 -42.30 -1.28
CA GLY A 264 -13.55 -43.56 -1.01
C GLY A 264 -12.68 -44.70 -1.49
N GLY A 265 -12.50 -45.73 -0.65
CA GLY A 265 -12.00 -47.01 -1.16
C GLY A 265 -11.37 -47.97 -0.13
N GLY A 266 -12.20 -48.65 0.66
CA GLY A 266 -11.98 -50.06 1.01
C GLY A 266 -11.38 -50.39 2.39
N PRO A 267 -11.72 -51.57 2.97
CA PRO A 267 -11.80 -51.76 4.41
C PRO A 267 -10.69 -52.63 5.03
N ASP A 268 -10.67 -52.62 6.37
CA ASP A 268 -10.17 -53.64 7.30
C ASP A 268 -8.69 -54.06 7.26
N LEU A 269 -7.97 -53.83 8.36
CA LEU A 269 -7.41 -54.95 9.13
C LEU A 269 -7.00 -54.51 10.55
N ARG A 270 -7.64 -55.16 11.54
CA ARG A 270 -7.19 -55.26 12.93
C ARG A 270 -5.75 -55.80 12.99
N LEU A 271 -4.96 -55.33 13.97
CA LEU A 271 -4.11 -56.12 14.88
C LEU A 271 -3.00 -55.25 15.52
N ARG A 272 -3.21 -54.82 16.76
CA ARG A 272 -2.41 -55.14 17.97
C ARG A 272 -2.64 -54.09 19.05
#